data_AF-A0A5P9GTT9-F1
#
_entry.id   AF-A0A5P9GTT9-F1
#
_cell.length_a   1.000
_cell.length_b   1.000
_cell.length_c   1.000
_cell.angle_alpha   90.00
_cell.angle_beta   90.00
_cell.angle_gamma   90.00
#
_symmetry.space_group_name_H-M   'P 1'
#
loop_
_entity.id
_entity.type
_entity.pdbx_description
1 polymer ?
#
loop_
_entity_poly.entity_id
_entity_poly.type
_entity_poly.pdbx_seq_one_letter_code
_entity_poly.pdbx_strand_id
1 'polypeptide(L)'
;MPYDPKAITEDDRSYSYKILWLGLPLSLLLVIGLAFDATSIFVTLSGGFVSGTFIAMAWAGYHDEFARKELAFASGWAVSFAGLVLFSKVIPYGRDFSPEIGFVLAIMSTIFHAALWIYRIKNGAFVGVSE
;
A
#
# COMPACT_ATOMS: atom_id res chain seq x y z
N MET A 1 4.97 20.29 28.38
CA MET A 1 5.61 20.41 27.05
C MET A 1 5.01 21.64 26.38
N PRO A 2 5.80 22.51 25.71
CA PRO A 2 5.24 23.63 24.96
C PRO A 2 4.32 23.09 23.86
N TYR A 3 3.14 23.70 23.72
CA TYR A 3 2.16 23.34 22.69
C TYR A 3 2.77 23.64 21.31
N ASP A 4 2.95 22.61 20.48
CA ASP A 4 3.34 22.76 19.08
C ASP A 4 2.07 22.77 18.22
N PRO A 5 1.66 23.93 17.66
CA PRO A 5 0.46 24.02 16.83
C PRO A 5 0.56 23.25 15.51
N LYS A 6 1.73 22.70 15.16
CA LYS A 6 1.96 21.86 13.97
C LYS A 6 2.05 20.37 14.30
N ALA A 7 1.91 19.99 15.57
CA ALA A 7 1.91 18.59 15.94
C ALA A 7 0.68 17.88 15.36
N ILE A 8 0.89 16.71 14.77
CA ILE A 8 -0.18 15.87 14.21
C ILE A 8 -1.19 15.55 15.31
N THR A 9 -2.43 15.99 15.12
CA THR A 9 -3.50 15.76 16.10
C THR A 9 -3.93 14.29 16.09
N GLU A 10 -4.73 13.89 17.07
CA GLU A 10 -5.34 12.56 17.10
C GLU A 10 -6.31 12.35 15.92
N ASP A 11 -7.04 13.41 15.56
CA ASP A 11 -7.97 13.39 14.43
C ASP A 11 -7.26 13.16 13.09
N ASP A 12 -6.09 13.79 12.87
CA ASP A 12 -5.29 13.60 11.66
C ASP A 12 -4.79 12.16 11.52
N ARG A 13 -4.41 11.53 12.64
CA ARG A 13 -4.00 10.12 12.69
C ARG A 13 -5.16 9.19 12.38
N SER A 14 -6.31 9.42 13.02
CA SER A 14 -7.53 8.64 12.80
C SER A 14 -7.99 8.72 11.34
N TYR A 15 -7.94 9.91 10.74
CA TYR A 15 -8.31 10.11 9.34
C TYR A 15 -7.36 9.39 8.38
N SER A 16 -6.05 9.57 8.55
CA SER A 16 -5.02 8.89 7.73
C SER A 16 -5.16 7.37 7.79
N TYR A 17 -5.44 6.86 8.99
CA TYR A 17 -5.59 5.43 9.22
C TYR A 17 -6.88 4.86 8.61
N LYS A 18 -7.96 5.64 8.59
CA LYS A 18 -9.22 5.32 7.88
C LYS A 18 -9.04 5.31 6.37
N ILE A 19 -8.28 6.26 5.82
CA ILE A 19 -8.01 6.35 4.37
C ILE A 19 -7.34 5.07 3.85
N LEU A 20 -6.45 4.45 4.63
CA LEU A 20 -5.73 3.24 4.20
C LEU A 20 -6.66 2.06 3.86
N TRP A 21 -7.92 2.06 4.36
CA TRP A 21 -8.91 1.10 3.91
C TRP A 21 -9.24 1.24 2.42
N LEU A 22 -9.25 2.45 1.87
CA LEU A 22 -9.50 2.67 0.45
C LEU A 22 -8.37 2.14 -0.45
N GLY A 23 -7.21 1.83 0.10
CA GLY A 23 -6.07 1.41 -0.70
C GLY A 23 -6.24 0.07 -1.41
N LEU A 24 -6.96 -0.89 -0.83
CA LEU A 24 -7.24 -2.17 -1.51
C LEU A 24 -8.18 -1.99 -2.73
N PRO A 25 -9.36 -1.36 -2.62
CA PRO A 25 -10.21 -1.16 -3.79
C PRO A 25 -9.56 -0.26 -4.84
N LEU A 26 -8.78 0.75 -4.45
CA LEU A 26 -8.08 1.63 -5.40
C LEU A 26 -6.92 0.93 -6.10
N SER A 27 -6.15 0.09 -5.42
CA SER A 27 -5.07 -0.69 -6.04
C SER A 27 -5.62 -1.76 -7.00
N LEU A 28 -6.73 -2.42 -6.66
CA LEU A 28 -7.44 -3.33 -7.56
C LEU A 28 -7.99 -2.58 -8.79
N LEU A 29 -8.58 -1.41 -8.59
CA LEU A 29 -9.05 -0.56 -9.67
C LEU A 29 -7.91 -0.16 -10.61
N LEU A 30 -6.71 0.13 -10.08
CA LEU A 30 -5.53 0.43 -10.87
C LEU A 30 -5.09 -0.79 -11.71
N VAL A 31 -5.02 -1.99 -11.11
CA VAL A 31 -4.66 -3.22 -11.83
C VAL A 31 -5.63 -3.49 -12.96
N ILE A 32 -6.94 -3.42 -12.69
CA ILE A 32 -7.99 -3.61 -13.70
C ILE A 32 -7.89 -2.51 -14.77
N GLY A 33 -7.66 -1.26 -14.35
CA GLY A 33 -7.56 -0.13 -15.27
C GLY A 33 -6.40 -0.28 -16.25
N LEU A 34 -5.25 -0.76 -15.78
CA LEU A 34 -4.08 -1.06 -16.63
C LEU A 34 -4.30 -2.31 -17.50
N ALA A 35 -5.02 -3.32 -17.01
CA ALA A 35 -5.26 -4.56 -17.75
C ALA A 35 -6.25 -4.41 -18.92
N PHE A 36 -7.24 -3.51 -18.78
CA PHE A 36 -8.34 -3.33 -19.74
C PHE A 36 -8.29 -2.00 -20.50
N ASP A 37 -7.19 -1.25 -20.39
CA ASP A 37 -7.03 0.08 -20.98
C ASP A 37 -8.21 1.02 -20.65
N ALA A 38 -8.61 1.00 -19.37
CA ALA A 38 -9.78 1.73 -18.90
C ALA A 38 -9.56 3.26 -18.98
N THR A 39 -10.64 4.02 -18.87
CA THR A 39 -10.64 5.49 -18.95
C THR A 39 -9.51 6.11 -18.13
N SER A 40 -8.72 6.98 -18.76
CA SER A 40 -7.48 7.54 -18.17
C SER A 40 -7.69 8.18 -16.79
N ILE A 41 -8.88 8.69 -16.50
CA ILE A 41 -9.21 9.31 -15.21
C ILE A 41 -9.16 8.32 -14.04
N PHE A 42 -9.63 7.08 -14.22
CA PHE A 42 -9.63 6.08 -13.15
C PHE A 42 -8.22 5.61 -12.84
N VAL A 43 -7.41 5.37 -13.88
CA VAL A 43 -5.99 5.03 -13.77
C VAL A 43 -5.22 6.18 -13.10
N THR A 44 -5.52 7.43 -13.46
CA THR A 44 -4.86 8.61 -12.89
C THR A 44 -5.17 8.76 -11.39
N LEU A 45 -6.44 8.66 -10.99
CA LEU A 45 -6.84 8.82 -9.59
C LEU A 45 -6.33 7.67 -8.72
N SER A 46 -6.53 6.43 -9.16
CA SER A 46 -6.05 5.25 -8.43
C SER A 46 -4.53 5.18 -8.39
N GLY A 47 -3.85 5.53 -9.50
CA GLY A 47 -2.39 5.65 -9.57
C GLY A 47 -1.84 6.74 -8.66
N GLY A 48 -2.49 7.89 -8.59
CA GLY A 48 -2.14 8.97 -7.67
C GLY A 48 -2.26 8.55 -6.20
N PHE A 49 -3.33 7.85 -5.85
CA PHE A 49 -3.48 7.31 -4.49
C PHE A 49 -2.39 6.29 -4.16
N VAL A 50 -2.21 5.28 -5.02
CA VAL A 50 -1.24 4.20 -4.81
C VAL A 50 0.19 4.71 -4.71
N SER A 51 0.59 5.59 -5.62
CA SER A 51 1.91 6.22 -5.59
C SER A 51 2.07 7.09 -4.35
N GLY A 52 1.06 7.86 -3.96
CA GLY A 52 1.02 8.63 -2.72
C GLY A 52 1.24 7.76 -1.49
N THR A 53 0.59 6.60 -1.40
CA THR A 53 0.79 5.65 -0.28
C THR A 53 2.23 5.15 -0.22
N PHE A 54 2.82 4.74 -1.34
CA PHE A 54 4.21 4.28 -1.37
C PHE A 54 5.23 5.39 -1.10
N ILE A 55 4.99 6.61 -1.56
CA ILE A 55 5.81 7.77 -1.21
C ILE A 55 5.72 8.02 0.30
N ALA A 56 4.51 8.01 0.87
CA ALA A 56 4.29 8.23 2.29
C ALA A 56 5.01 7.21 3.19
N MET A 57 5.27 5.99 2.70
CA MET A 57 6.03 4.97 3.43
C MET A 57 7.45 5.42 3.81
N ALA A 58 8.06 6.37 3.09
CA ALA A 58 9.35 6.94 3.47
C ALA A 58 9.30 7.65 4.85
N TRP A 59 8.11 8.07 5.28
CA TRP A 59 7.85 8.70 6.58
C TRP A 59 7.15 7.75 7.57
N ALA A 60 7.07 6.44 7.28
CA ALA A 60 6.39 5.49 8.15
C ALA A 60 6.95 5.47 9.59
N GLY A 61 8.24 5.81 9.75
CA GLY A 61 8.92 5.89 11.05
C GLY A 61 8.37 6.95 12.01
N TYR A 62 7.61 7.94 11.52
CA TYR A 62 6.98 8.98 12.33
C TYR A 62 5.64 8.56 12.93
N HIS A 63 5.10 7.41 12.54
CA HIS A 63 3.88 6.88 13.14
C HIS A 63 4.17 6.15 14.46
N ASP A 64 3.11 5.90 15.23
CA ASP A 64 3.18 5.13 16.46
C ASP A 64 3.60 3.67 16.23
N GLU A 65 3.88 2.96 17.31
CA GLU A 65 4.30 1.55 17.23
C GLU A 65 3.23 0.66 16.59
N PHE A 66 1.95 0.95 16.81
CA PHE A 66 0.84 0.18 16.28
C PHE A 66 0.80 0.25 14.74
N ALA A 67 0.71 1.45 14.17
CA ALA A 67 0.71 1.67 12.73
C ALA A 67 1.99 1.17 12.07
N ARG A 68 3.16 1.37 12.71
CA ARG A 68 4.43 0.85 12.18
C ARG A 68 4.45 -0.67 12.06
N LYS A 69 3.89 -1.41 13.03
CA LYS A 69 3.80 -2.88 12.97
C LYS A 69 2.96 -3.34 11.78
N GLU A 70 1.82 -2.71 11.54
CA GLU A 70 0.97 -3.08 10.40
C GLU A 70 1.62 -2.78 9.05
N LEU A 71 2.19 -1.58 8.94
CA LEU A 71 2.86 -1.12 7.74
C LEU A 71 4.08 -2.02 7.44
N ALA A 72 4.85 -2.40 8.46
CA ALA A 72 5.97 -3.33 8.31
C ALA A 72 5.52 -4.72 7.85
N PHE A 73 4.43 -5.26 8.40
CA PHE A 73 3.86 -6.53 7.96
C PHE A 73 3.46 -6.48 6.48
N ALA A 74 2.73 -5.43 6.09
CA ALA A 74 2.28 -5.24 4.70
C ALA A 74 3.46 -5.01 3.73
N SER A 75 4.45 -4.21 4.13
CA SER A 75 5.68 -3.99 3.35
C SER A 75 6.49 -5.27 3.15
N GLY A 76 6.54 -6.16 4.14
CA GLY A 76 7.22 -7.45 4.00
C GLY A 76 6.69 -8.29 2.82
N TRP A 77 5.36 -8.32 2.64
CA TRP A 77 4.73 -9.00 1.51
C TRP A 77 5.01 -8.32 0.17
N ALA A 78 4.90 -6.99 0.12
CA ALA A 78 5.19 -6.22 -1.10
C ALA A 78 6.65 -6.34 -1.55
N VAL A 79 7.60 -6.29 -0.61
CA VAL A 79 9.04 -6.47 -0.89
C VAL A 79 9.34 -7.91 -1.31
N SER A 80 8.66 -8.90 -0.74
CA SER A 80 8.78 -10.29 -1.20
C SER A 80 8.37 -10.44 -2.67
N PHE A 81 7.29 -9.78 -3.09
CA PHE A 81 6.89 -9.74 -4.49
C PHE A 81 7.94 -9.03 -5.37
N ALA A 82 8.47 -7.89 -4.94
CA ALA A 82 9.56 -7.22 -5.65
C ALA A 82 10.79 -8.13 -5.82
N GLY A 83 11.12 -8.92 -4.80
CA GLY A 83 12.16 -9.96 -4.86
C GLY A 83 11.89 -11.04 -5.90
N LEU A 84 10.63 -11.50 -6.03
CA LEU A 84 10.23 -12.46 -7.08
C LEU A 84 10.37 -11.86 -8.48
N VAL A 85 9.99 -10.59 -8.66
CA VAL A 85 10.14 -9.88 -9.94
C VAL A 85 11.62 -9.73 -10.29
N LEU A 86 12.48 -9.38 -9.34
CA LEU A 86 13.93 -9.31 -9.57
C LEU A 86 14.52 -10.69 -9.87
N PHE A 87 14.09 -11.73 -9.15
CA PHE A 87 14.56 -13.10 -9.35
C PHE A 87 14.24 -13.61 -10.76
N SER A 88 13.08 -13.23 -11.34
CA SER A 88 12.72 -13.58 -12.71
C SER A 88 13.76 -13.15 -13.74
N LYS A 89 14.49 -12.05 -13.49
CA LYS A 89 15.55 -11.54 -14.37
C LYS A 89 16.86 -12.32 -14.28
N VAL A 90 17.05 -13.09 -13.22
CA VAL A 90 18.27 -13.87 -12.98
C VAL A 90 18.14 -15.30 -13.50
N ILE A 91 16.93 -15.84 -13.57
CA ILE A 91 16.68 -17.21 -14.06
C ILE A 91 16.88 -17.27 -15.59
N PRO A 92 17.56 -18.32 -16.13
CA PRO A 92 17.85 -18.44 -17.56
C PRO A 92 16.62 -18.33 -18.48
N TYR A 93 15.46 -18.84 -18.04
CA TYR A 93 14.22 -18.84 -18.81
C TYR A 93 13.38 -17.55 -18.64
N GLY A 94 13.75 -16.68 -17.69
CA GLY A 94 13.00 -15.45 -17.37
C GLY A 94 13.68 -14.16 -17.85
N ARG A 95 14.86 -14.26 -18.47
CA ARG A 95 15.65 -13.07 -18.85
C ARG A 95 14.90 -12.12 -19.80
N ASP A 96 14.10 -12.68 -20.71
CA ASP A 96 13.29 -11.92 -21.67
C ASP A 96 11.95 -11.46 -21.12
N PHE A 97 11.56 -11.91 -19.92
CA PHE A 97 10.34 -11.44 -19.26
C PHE A 97 10.51 -9.99 -18.83
N SER A 98 9.91 -9.05 -19.56
CA SER A 98 9.96 -7.62 -19.26
C SER A 98 8.56 -7.12 -18.90
N PRO A 99 8.12 -7.28 -17.63
CA PRO A 99 6.81 -6.81 -17.22
C PRO A 99 6.78 -5.28 -17.27
N GLU A 100 5.61 -4.75 -17.64
CA GLU A 100 5.34 -3.32 -17.64
C GLU A 100 5.41 -2.80 -16.19
N ILE A 101 6.21 -1.74 -15.96
CA ILE A 101 6.55 -1.28 -14.61
C ILE A 101 5.30 -0.79 -13.87
N GLY A 102 4.37 -0.13 -14.57
CA GLY A 102 3.10 0.29 -14.01
C GLY A 102 2.32 -0.89 -13.45
N PHE A 103 2.20 -1.98 -14.22
CA PHE A 103 1.56 -3.21 -13.78
C PHE A 103 2.25 -3.86 -12.56
N VAL A 104 3.58 -3.89 -12.53
CA VAL A 104 4.34 -4.40 -11.38
C VAL A 104 4.03 -3.60 -10.11
N LEU A 105 4.06 -2.28 -10.20
CA LEU A 105 3.77 -1.39 -9.07
C LEU A 105 2.31 -1.52 -8.62
N ALA A 106 1.37 -1.68 -9.55
CA ALA A 106 -0.05 -1.88 -9.25
C ALA A 106 -0.30 -3.22 -8.52
N ILE A 107 0.34 -4.31 -8.95
CA ILE A 107 0.27 -5.60 -8.25
C ILE A 107 0.92 -5.50 -6.87
N MET A 108 2.11 -4.89 -6.79
CA MET A 108 2.82 -4.71 -5.52
C MET A 108 1.96 -3.91 -4.52
N SER A 109 1.25 -2.89 -4.99
CA SER A 109 0.31 -2.12 -4.18
C SER A 109 -0.90 -2.94 -3.75
N THR A 110 -1.45 -3.76 -4.65
CA THR A 110 -2.54 -4.68 -4.31
C THR A 110 -2.12 -5.65 -3.20
N ILE A 111 -0.92 -6.23 -3.30
CA ILE A 111 -0.36 -7.14 -2.29
C ILE A 111 -0.18 -6.41 -0.95
N PHE A 112 0.41 -5.21 -0.96
CA PHE A 112 0.58 -4.39 0.23
C PHE A 112 -0.76 -4.14 0.93
N HIS A 113 -1.76 -3.63 0.20
CA HIS A 113 -3.05 -3.29 0.79
C HIS A 113 -3.87 -4.52 1.19
N ALA A 114 -3.76 -5.63 0.46
CA ALA A 114 -4.40 -6.89 0.85
C ALA A 114 -3.80 -7.42 2.15
N ALA A 115 -2.47 -7.42 2.29
CA ALA A 115 -1.80 -7.82 3.52
C ALA A 115 -2.17 -6.90 4.70
N LEU A 116 -2.25 -5.58 4.47
CA LEU A 116 -2.68 -4.62 5.47
C LEU A 116 -4.13 -4.88 5.93
N TRP A 117 -5.05 -5.11 4.99
CA TRP A 117 -6.42 -5.48 5.29
C TRP A 117 -6.48 -6.77 6.11
N ILE A 118 -5.78 -7.83 5.69
CA ILE A 118 -5.75 -9.11 6.41
C ILE A 118 -5.25 -8.93 7.84
N TYR A 119 -4.17 -8.16 8.03
CA TYR A 119 -3.61 -7.88 9.36
C TYR A 119 -4.64 -7.19 10.25
N ARG A 120 -5.27 -6.11 9.75
CA ARG A 120 -6.29 -5.35 10.49
C ARG A 120 -7.51 -6.19 10.85
N ILE A 121 -8.00 -7.01 9.91
CA ILE A 121 -9.16 -7.90 10.13
C ILE A 121 -8.84 -8.92 11.22
N LYS A 122 -7.68 -9.57 11.13
CA LYS A 122 -7.24 -10.57 12.11
C LYS A 122 -7.07 -9.98 13.51
N ASN A 123 -6.69 -8.71 13.59
CA ASN A 123 -6.51 -7.99 14.85
C ASN A 123 -7.78 -7.23 15.28
N GLY A 124 -8.96 -7.62 14.79
CA GLY A 124 -10.23 -7.17 15.37
C GLY A 124 -10.74 -5.81 14.91
N ALA A 125 -10.22 -5.23 13.82
CA ALA A 125 -10.63 -3.91 13.34
C ALA A 125 -12.15 -3.78 13.02
N PHE A 126 -12.84 -4.90 12.76
CA PHE A 126 -14.30 -4.93 12.54
C PHE A 126 -15.11 -5.31 13.78
N VAL A 127 -14.46 -5.75 14.84
CA VAL A 127 -15.12 -6.27 16.05
C VAL A 127 -15.32 -5.16 17.10
N GLY A 128 -14.86 -3.93 16.83
CA GLY A 128 -14.98 -2.81 17.76
C GLY A 128 -14.17 -3.00 19.04
N VAL A 129 -13.22 -3.94 19.04
CA VAL A 129 -12.26 -4.10 20.13
C VAL A 129 -11.20 -3.03 19.94
N SER A 130 -11.48 -1.85 20.49
CA SER A 130 -10.46 -0.86 20.77
C SER A 130 -9.51 -1.45 21.80
N GLU A 131 -8.24 -1.66 21.44
CA GLU A 131 -7.15 -1.59 22.42
C GLU A 131 -6.84 -0.13 22.74
#